data_AF-A0A2N9F2A6-F1
#
_entry.id   AF-A0A2N9F2A6-F1
#
_cell.length_a   1.000
_cell.length_b   1.000
_cell.length_c   1.000
_cell.angle_alpha   90.00
_cell.angle_beta   90.00
_cell.angle_gamma   90.00
#
_symmetry.space_group_name_H-M   'P 1'
#
loop_
_entity.id
_entity.type
_entity.pdbx_description
1 polymer ?
#
loop_
_entity_poly.entity_id
_entity_poly.type
_entity_poly.pdbx_seq_one_letter_code
_entity_poly.pdbx_strand_id
1 'polypeptide(L)'
;MLNFIDGLWSSCGDERIFTFTTNGLDPALVRPGRMDLHIHLSYCTIEGIKLLASSYHGIHGHRPVFEEIEGLLKNVKVTPAVVTEEFMKSEDPDVALGRVVNFLKNKMVEGNGTRA
;
A
#
# COMPACT_ATOMS: atom_id res chain seq x y z
N MET A 1 0.01 12.86 -21.46
CA MET A 1 0.24 11.39 -21.46
C MET A 1 -0.37 10.70 -22.67
N LEU A 2 -1.65 10.94 -23.03
CA LEU A 2 -2.32 10.25 -24.16
C LEU A 2 -1.47 10.16 -25.45
N ASN A 3 -0.97 11.30 -25.95
CA ASN A 3 -0.20 11.36 -27.20
C ASN A 3 1.12 10.56 -27.15
N PHE A 4 1.70 10.38 -25.97
CA PHE A 4 2.90 9.57 -25.79
C PHE A 4 2.57 8.08 -25.95
N ILE A 5 1.44 7.64 -25.40
CA ILE A 5 1.03 6.24 -25.46
C ILE A 5 0.56 5.87 -26.87
N ASP A 6 -0.16 6.77 -27.57
CA ASP A 6 -0.53 6.57 -28.98
C ASP A 6 0.71 6.45 -29.89
N GLY A 7 1.78 7.19 -29.59
CA GLY A 7 3.07 7.05 -30.27
C GLY A 7 3.83 5.75 -29.95
N LEU A 8 3.63 5.18 -28.75
CA LEU A 8 4.21 3.88 -28.40
C LEU A 8 3.52 2.75 -29.16
N TRP A 9 2.18 2.76 -29.28
CA TRP A 9 1.43 1.73 -30.02
C TRP A 9 1.66 1.76 -31.52
N SER A 10 1.91 2.92 -32.12
CA SER A 10 2.08 3.04 -33.58
C SER A 10 3.41 2.51 -34.10
N SER A 11 4.37 2.18 -33.22
CA SER A 11 5.71 1.71 -33.59
C SER A 11 5.88 0.18 -33.60
N CYS A 12 4.82 -0.60 -33.41
CA CYS A 12 4.94 -2.02 -33.08
C CYS A 12 4.96 -2.96 -34.30
N GLY A 13 6.11 -3.61 -34.51
CA GLY A 13 6.26 -4.87 -35.27
C GLY A 13 6.38 -6.12 -34.37
N ASP A 14 6.43 -5.97 -33.03
CA ASP A 14 6.64 -7.04 -32.04
C ASP A 14 5.69 -6.91 -30.83
N GLU A 15 5.49 -8.00 -30.09
CA GLU A 15 4.71 -8.07 -28.83
C GLU A 15 5.42 -7.34 -27.67
N ARG A 16 4.78 -6.34 -27.05
CA ARG A 16 5.36 -5.54 -25.95
C ARG A 16 4.37 -5.36 -24.80
N ILE A 17 4.89 -5.33 -23.57
CA ILE A 17 4.15 -4.99 -22.35
C ILE A 17 4.61 -3.63 -21.84
N PHE A 18 3.66 -2.74 -21.55
CA PHE A 18 3.92 -1.43 -20.95
C PHE A 18 3.30 -1.34 -19.56
N THR A 19 4.07 -0.90 -18.57
CA THR A 19 3.58 -0.65 -17.20
C THR A 19 3.66 0.83 -16.89
N PHE A 20 2.52 1.42 -16.52
CA PHE A 20 2.42 2.82 -16.10
C PHE A 20 1.95 2.88 -14.65
N THR A 21 2.66 3.64 -13.82
CA THR A 21 2.28 3.92 -12.44
C THR A 21 1.87 5.38 -12.31
N THR A 22 0.68 5.64 -11.76
CA THR A 22 0.19 7.00 -11.53
C THR A 22 -0.54 7.10 -10.20
N ASN A 23 -0.48 8.26 -9.56
CA ASN A 23 -1.27 8.59 -8.36
C ASN A 23 -2.72 8.98 -8.69
N GLY A 24 -3.03 9.21 -9.97
CA GLY A 24 -4.37 9.46 -10.48
C GLY A 24 -4.45 9.15 -11.97
N LEU A 25 -5.54 8.53 -12.41
CA LEU A 25 -5.72 8.16 -13.81
C LEU A 25 -6.76 9.06 -14.47
N ASP A 26 -6.44 9.64 -15.63
CA ASP A 26 -7.43 10.29 -16.48
C ASP A 26 -8.41 9.22 -17.00
N PRO A 27 -9.74 9.36 -16.80
CA PRO A 27 -10.73 8.42 -17.31
C PRO A 27 -10.61 8.13 -18.81
N ALA A 28 -10.07 9.06 -19.61
CA ALA A 28 -9.84 8.87 -21.04
C ALA A 28 -8.80 7.77 -21.37
N LEU A 29 -8.00 7.34 -20.39
CA LEU A 29 -6.99 6.27 -20.53
C LEU A 29 -7.54 4.85 -20.35
N VAL A 30 -8.73 4.69 -19.76
CA VAL A 30 -9.35 3.38 -19.42
C VAL A 30 -10.06 2.75 -20.63
N ARG A 31 -9.92 3.32 -21.83
CA ARG A 31 -10.62 2.79 -23.01
C ARG A 31 -9.99 1.45 -23.44
N PRO A 32 -10.80 0.43 -23.78
CA PRO A 32 -10.29 -0.84 -24.30
C PRO A 32 -9.34 -0.62 -25.49
N GLY A 33 -8.23 -1.38 -25.54
CA GLY A 33 -7.17 -1.21 -26.54
C GLY A 33 -6.10 -0.17 -26.17
N ARG A 34 -6.21 0.42 -24.97
CA ARG A 34 -5.20 1.31 -24.39
C ARG A 34 -4.64 0.80 -23.08
N MET A 35 -5.50 0.60 -22.09
CA MET A 35 -5.08 0.03 -20.81
C MET A 35 -5.99 -1.16 -20.51
N ASP A 36 -5.43 -2.36 -20.64
CA ASP A 36 -6.20 -3.60 -20.54
C ASP A 36 -6.29 -4.09 -19.08
N LEU A 37 -5.33 -3.73 -18.23
CA LEU A 37 -5.29 -4.11 -16.81
C LEU A 37 -5.03 -2.91 -15.90
N HIS A 38 -5.90 -2.76 -14.90
CA HIS A 38 -5.84 -1.68 -13.92
C HIS A 38 -5.72 -2.27 -12.52
N ILE A 39 -4.57 -2.04 -11.86
CA ILE A 39 -4.33 -2.48 -10.49
C ILE A 39 -4.31 -1.25 -9.58
N HIS A 40 -5.22 -1.19 -8.61
CA HIS A 40 -5.26 -0.13 -7.62
C HIS A 40 -4.34 -0.47 -6.43
N LEU A 41 -3.24 0.27 -6.28
CA LEU A 41 -2.34 0.15 -5.14
C LEU A 41 -2.86 0.98 -3.95
N SER A 42 -3.69 0.35 -3.12
CA SER A 42 -4.36 1.00 -1.98
C SER A 42 -3.49 1.10 -0.72
N TYR A 43 -4.06 1.72 0.32
CA TYR A 43 -3.55 1.68 1.69
C TYR A 43 -3.60 0.26 2.28
N CYS A 44 -2.88 0.06 3.39
CA CYS A 44 -2.87 -1.21 4.12
C CYS A 44 -4.24 -1.56 4.69
N THR A 45 -4.59 -2.83 4.55
CA THR A 45 -5.62 -3.52 5.33
C THR A 45 -4.97 -4.30 6.46
N ILE A 46 -5.77 -4.79 7.41
CA ILE A 46 -5.27 -5.68 8.46
C ILE A 46 -4.60 -6.93 7.87
N GLU A 47 -5.18 -7.50 6.81
CA GLU A 47 -4.60 -8.65 6.11
C GLU A 47 -3.27 -8.30 5.44
N GLY A 48 -3.15 -7.08 4.88
CA GLY A 48 -1.87 -6.58 4.37
C GLY A 48 -0.80 -6.47 5.47
N ILE A 49 -1.15 -6.01 6.67
CA ILE A 49 -0.20 -5.94 7.79
C ILE A 49 0.17 -7.32 8.31
N LYS A 50 -0.79 -8.25 8.44
CA LYS A 50 -0.51 -9.65 8.80
C LYS A 50 0.42 -10.32 7.80
N LEU A 51 0.22 -10.07 6.50
CA LEU A 51 1.09 -10.56 5.44
C LEU A 51 2.52 -10.00 5.59
N LEU A 52 2.66 -8.70 5.86
CA LEU A 52 3.98 -8.09 6.11
C LEU A 52 4.64 -8.67 7.37
N ALA A 53 3.90 -8.80 8.48
CA ALA A 53 4.40 -9.39 9.72
C ALA A 53 4.89 -10.84 9.51
N SER A 54 4.14 -11.63 8.73
CA SER A 54 4.53 -12.97 8.33
C SER A 54 5.78 -12.97 7.44
N SER A 55 5.86 -12.04 6.48
CA SER A 55 6.93 -12.01 5.48
C SER A 55 8.27 -11.57 6.06
N TYR A 56 8.25 -10.62 7.01
CA TYR A 56 9.47 -10.05 7.59
C TYR A 56 9.91 -10.74 8.90
N HIS A 57 8.98 -11.23 9.71
CA HIS A 57 9.27 -11.75 11.05
C HIS A 57 8.71 -13.15 11.33
N GLY A 58 8.11 -13.83 10.34
CA GLY A 58 7.54 -15.16 10.54
C GLY A 58 6.38 -15.19 11.54
N ILE A 59 5.72 -14.04 11.77
CA ILE A 59 4.58 -13.95 12.69
C ILE A 59 3.35 -14.52 11.99
N HIS A 60 2.89 -15.67 12.45
CA HIS A 60 1.71 -16.35 11.93
C HIS A 60 0.57 -16.39 12.97
N GLY A 61 -0.65 -16.59 12.47
CA GLY A 61 -1.84 -16.74 13.31
C GLY A 61 -2.41 -15.42 13.84
N HIS A 62 -3.48 -15.55 14.61
CA HIS A 62 -4.13 -14.41 15.25
C HIS A 62 -3.44 -14.10 16.59
N ARG A 63 -3.04 -12.83 16.78
CA ARG A 63 -2.52 -12.29 18.02
C ARG A 63 -3.44 -11.15 18.46
N PRO A 64 -3.69 -10.95 19.77
CA PRO A 64 -4.58 -9.89 20.25
C PRO A 64 -4.22 -8.49 19.73
N VAL A 65 -2.92 -8.23 19.53
CA VAL A 65 -2.42 -6.97 18.96
C VAL A 65 -2.93 -6.68 17.54
N PHE A 66 -3.30 -7.70 16.76
CA PHE A 66 -3.89 -7.48 15.44
C PHE A 66 -5.30 -6.89 15.53
N GLU A 67 -6.05 -7.16 16.60
CA GLU A 67 -7.37 -6.52 16.83
C GLU A 67 -7.18 -5.03 17.14
N GLU A 68 -6.15 -4.68 17.91
CA GLU A 68 -5.78 -3.29 18.17
C GLU A 68 -5.38 -2.56 16.88
N ILE A 69 -4.51 -3.17 16.06
CA ILE A 69 -4.10 -2.62 14.76
C ILE A 69 -5.32 -2.42 13.85
N GLU A 70 -6.23 -3.40 13.78
CA GLU A 70 -7.45 -3.29 12.99
C GLU A 70 -8.34 -2.14 13.46
N GLY A 71 -8.46 -1.94 14.79
CA GLY A 71 -9.14 -0.80 15.37
C GLY A 71 -8.54 0.54 14.95
N LEU A 72 -7.20 0.64 14.94
CA LEU A 72 -6.49 1.86 14.53
C LEU A 72 -6.66 2.17 13.02
N LEU A 73 -6.62 1.14 12.17
CA LEU A 73 -6.75 1.28 10.71
C LEU A 73 -8.13 1.82 10.26
N LYS A 74 -9.15 1.80 11.12
CA LYS A 74 -10.46 2.42 10.81
C LYS A 74 -10.37 3.93 10.60
N ASN A 75 -9.41 4.59 11.24
CA ASN A 75 -9.26 6.04 11.20
C ASN A 75 -7.90 6.48 10.60
N VAL A 76 -6.94 5.58 10.48
CA VAL A 76 -5.60 5.87 9.96
C VAL A 76 -5.39 5.18 8.61
N LYS A 77 -4.98 5.97 7.61
CA LYS A 77 -4.51 5.45 6.32
C LYS A 77 -2.99 5.42 6.29
N VAL A 78 -2.42 4.25 6.04
CA VAL A 78 -0.98 4.02 5.92
C VAL A 78 -0.69 3.18 4.67
N THR A 79 0.41 3.46 3.98
CA THR A 79 0.81 2.68 2.80
C THR A 79 1.66 1.46 3.20
N PRO A 80 1.64 0.38 2.40
CA PRO A 80 2.49 -0.78 2.66
C PRO A 80 3.97 -0.45 2.83
N ALA A 81 4.49 0.51 2.07
CA ALA A 81 5.89 0.93 2.16
C ALA A 81 6.26 1.45 3.55
N VAL A 82 5.40 2.28 4.15
CA VAL A 82 5.66 2.86 5.48
C VAL A 82 5.56 1.79 6.59
N VAL A 83 4.57 0.90 6.51
CA VAL A 83 4.45 -0.20 7.49
C VAL A 83 5.64 -1.15 7.38
N THR A 84 6.08 -1.44 6.15
CA THR A 84 7.27 -2.26 5.88
C THR A 84 8.51 -1.62 6.51
N GLU A 85 8.68 -0.32 6.34
CA GLU A 85 9.79 0.42 6.96
C GLU A 85 9.79 0.24 8.49
N GLU A 86 8.63 0.34 9.15
CA GLU A 86 8.55 0.12 10.60
C GLU A 86 8.93 -1.30 11.03
N PHE A 87 8.51 -2.32 10.27
CA PHE A 87 8.93 -3.71 10.52
C PHE A 87 10.46 -3.87 10.38
N MET A 88 11.06 -3.30 9.34
CA MET A 88 12.50 -3.44 9.06
C MET A 88 13.41 -2.77 10.11
N LYS A 89 12.88 -1.96 11.02
CA LYS A 89 13.69 -1.28 12.04
C LYS A 89 14.06 -2.16 13.24
N SER A 90 13.61 -3.41 13.31
CA SER A 90 13.96 -4.37 14.35
C SER A 90 13.88 -5.79 13.81
N GLU A 91 14.85 -6.65 14.11
CA GLU A 91 14.75 -8.08 13.78
C GLU A 91 13.86 -8.85 14.77
N ASP A 92 13.72 -8.34 15.99
CA ASP A 92 12.85 -8.92 17.02
C ASP A 92 11.37 -8.75 16.63
N PRO A 93 10.60 -9.86 16.49
CA PRO A 93 9.20 -9.82 16.05
C PRO A 93 8.27 -9.02 16.97
N ASP A 94 8.45 -9.11 18.28
CA ASP A 94 7.56 -8.46 19.25
C ASP A 94 7.87 -6.95 19.32
N VAL A 95 9.15 -6.59 19.24
CA VAL A 95 9.56 -5.18 19.13
C VAL A 95 9.07 -4.57 17.82
N ALA A 96 9.26 -5.25 16.68
CA ALA A 96 8.83 -4.76 15.38
C ALA A 96 7.32 -4.51 15.32
N LEU A 97 6.52 -5.46 15.85
CA LEU A 97 5.07 -5.32 15.91
C LEU A 97 4.64 -4.20 16.86
N GLY A 98 5.31 -4.07 18.02
CA GLY A 98 5.10 -2.95 18.94
C GLY A 98 5.39 -1.58 18.31
N ARG A 99 6.40 -1.49 17.45
CA ARG A 99 6.71 -0.27 16.69
C ARG A 99 5.59 0.10 15.73
N VAL A 100 5.05 -0.88 14.99
CA VAL A 100 3.91 -0.64 14.08
C VAL A 100 2.70 -0.11 14.85
N VAL A 101 2.38 -0.69 16.01
CA VAL A 101 1.28 -0.20 16.86
C VAL A 101 1.51 1.24 17.31
N ASN A 102 2.70 1.53 17.84
CA ASN A 102 3.05 2.88 18.30
C ASN A 102 3.02 3.90 17.16
N PHE A 103 3.54 3.52 15.98
CA PHE A 103 3.48 4.35 14.78
C PHE A 103 2.03 4.69 14.41
N LEU A 104 1.14 3.69 14.38
CA LEU A 104 -0.29 3.90 14.06
C LEU A 104 -0.99 4.77 15.11
N LYS A 105 -0.68 4.61 16.40
CA LYS A 105 -1.20 5.46 17.48
C LYS A 105 -0.76 6.92 17.31
N ASN A 106 0.51 7.17 17.00
CA ASN A 106 1.01 8.52 16.80
C ASN A 106 0.31 9.20 15.61
N LYS A 107 0.16 8.48 14.49
CA LYS A 107 -0.61 8.92 13.32
C LYS A 107 -2.07 9.27 13.65
N MET A 108 -2.70 8.52 14.55
CA MET A 108 -4.07 8.79 15.01
C MET A 108 -4.14 10.12 15.78
N VAL A 109 -3.18 10.37 16.68
CA VAL A 109 -3.13 11.60 17.48
C VAL A 109 -2.89 12.82 16.59
N GLU A 110 -1.95 12.74 15.65
CA GLU A 110 -1.68 13.81 14.67
C GLU A 110 -2.91 14.14 13.82
N GLY A 111 -3.64 13.11 13.36
CA GLY A 111 -4.87 13.29 12.59
C GLY A 111 -6.00 13.96 13.38
N ASN A 112 -6.05 13.76 14.70
CA ASN A 112 -7.07 14.33 15.58
C ASN A 112 -6.72 15.74 16.08
N GLY A 113 -5.42 16.08 16.20
CA GLY A 113 -4.96 17.42 16.62
C GLY A 113 -5.17 18.52 15.57
N THR A 114 -5.46 18.16 14.32
CA THR A 114 -5.65 19.12 13.21
C THR A 114 -7.13 19.51 13.01
N ARG A 115 -8.02 19.16 13.93
CA ARG A 115 -9.47 19.45 13.88
C ARG A 115 -9.96 20.39 15.01
N ALA A 116 -9.12 21.32 15.46
CA ALA A 116 -9.50 22.38 16.39
C ALA A 116 -9.40 23.76 15.72
#